data_AF-A0A969TXV8-F1
#
_entry.id   AF-A0A969TXV8-F1
#
_cell.length_a   1.000
_cell.length_b   1.000
_cell.length_c   1.000
_cell.angle_alpha   90.00
_cell.angle_beta   90.00
_cell.angle_gamma   90.00
#
_symmetry.space_group_name_H-M   'P 1'
#
loop_
_entity.id
_entity.type
_entity.pdbx_description
1 polymer ?
#
loop_
_entity_poly.entity_id
_entity_poly.type
_entity_poly.pdbx_seq_one_letter_code
_entity_poly.pdbx_strand_id
1 'polypeptide(L)' 'MSNLSLFEYKVVTVDATGQECDRYRSSSRYRVEDLGREIVLEMVAIPGGTFCIGSPQTEEGWHSS' A
#
# COMPACT_ATOMS: atom_id res chain seq x y z
N MET A 1 -9.64 -22.17 10.74
CA MET A 1 -9.15 -21.65 9.45
C MET A 1 -9.33 -20.14 9.49
N SER A 2 -8.24 -19.38 9.56
CA SER A 2 -8.28 -17.92 9.67
C SER A 2 -8.91 -17.30 8.42
N ASN A 3 -9.97 -16.53 8.61
CA ASN A 3 -10.73 -15.92 7.52
C ASN A 3 -10.01 -14.63 7.07
N LEU A 4 -9.61 -14.56 5.81
CA LEU A 4 -9.11 -13.33 5.19
C LEU A 4 -10.30 -12.64 4.53
N SER A 5 -10.64 -11.45 5.03
CA SER A 5 -11.73 -10.65 4.46
C SER A 5 -11.25 -9.94 3.20
N LEU A 6 -12.11 -9.83 2.20
CA LEU A 6 -11.84 -8.99 1.04
C LEU A 6 -12.17 -7.53 1.40
N PHE A 7 -11.19 -6.65 1.23
CA PHE A 7 -11.33 -5.21 1.44
C PHE A 7 -11.28 -4.50 0.09
N GLU A 8 -12.32 -3.75 -0.24
CA GLU A 8 -12.38 -2.92 -1.44
C GLU A 8 -11.91 -1.49 -1.17
N TYR A 9 -11.13 -0.94 -2.08
CA TYR A 9 -10.64 0.43 -2.01
C TYR A 9 -10.61 1.10 -3.38
N LYS A 10 -10.55 2.43 -3.38
CA LYS A 10 -10.34 3.22 -4.59
C LYS A 10 -8.87 3.54 -4.73
N VAL A 11 -8.33 3.31 -5.92
CA VAL A 11 -6.99 3.76 -6.31
C VAL A 11 -7.16 5.04 -7.12
N VAL A 12 -6.40 6.06 -6.77
CA VAL A 12 -6.32 7.33 -7.49
C VAL A 12 -4.91 7.44 -8.03
N THR A 13 -4.78 7.62 -9.35
CA THR A 13 -3.52 7.94 -10.01
C THR A 13 -3.47 9.44 -10.21
N VAL A 14 -2.36 10.05 -9.80
CA VAL A 14 -2.12 11.48 -9.99
C VAL A 14 -1.00 11.69 -11.01
N ASP A 15 -1.06 12.81 -11.72
CA ASP A 15 0.02 13.26 -12.59
C ASP A 15 1.17 13.91 -11.80
N ALA A 16 2.19 14.38 -12.52
CA ALA A 16 3.36 15.04 -11.92
C ALA A 16 3.04 16.36 -11.19
N THR A 17 1.86 16.94 -11.41
CA THR A 17 1.38 18.15 -10.71
C THR A 17 0.50 17.81 -9.50
N GLY A 18 0.24 16.52 -9.24
CA GLY A 18 -0.64 16.06 -8.18
C GLY A 18 -2.13 16.11 -8.55
N GLN A 19 -2.46 16.36 -9.82
CA GLN A 19 -3.85 16.31 -10.29
C GLN A 19 -4.25 14.86 -10.59
N GLU A 20 -5.44 14.47 -10.15
CA GLU A 20 -5.99 13.15 -10.46
C GLU A 20 -6.18 12.97 -11.97
N CYS A 21 -5.56 11.93 -12.52
CA CYS A 21 -5.67 11.57 -13.93
C CYS A 21 -6.39 10.23 -14.16
N ASP A 22 -6.51 9.38 -13.13
CA ASP A 22 -7.28 8.13 -13.19
C ASP A 22 -7.82 7.72 -11.81
N ARG A 23 -8.93 6.98 -11.82
CA ARG A 23 -9.56 6.42 -10.62
C ARG A 23 -10.26 5.11 -10.91
N TYR A 24 -9.87 4.07 -10.20
CA TYR A 24 -10.49 2.75 -10.33
C TYR A 24 -10.69 2.07 -8.96
N ARG A 25 -11.51 1.01 -8.94
CA ARG A 25 -11.70 0.18 -7.75
C ARG A 25 -10.73 -1.00 -7.79
N SER A 26 -10.19 -1.33 -6.63
CA SER A 26 -9.36 -2.52 -6.43
C SER A 26 -9.76 -3.20 -5.12
N SER A 27 -9.24 -4.38 -4.88
CA SER A 27 -9.45 -5.10 -3.64
C SER A 27 -8.19 -5.81 -3.19
N SER A 28 -8.07 -6.04 -1.88
CA SER A 28 -6.99 -6.85 -1.32
C SER A 28 -7.47 -7.64 -0.11
N ARG A 29 -6.64 -8.58 0.34
CA ARG A 29 -6.90 -9.38 1.53
C ARG A 29 -6.60 -8.55 2.77
N TYR A 30 -7.55 -8.49 3.67
CA TYR A 30 -7.48 -7.81 4.94
C TYR A 30 -7.50 -8.84 6.08
N ARG A 31 -6.71 -8.58 7.12
CA ARG A 31 -6.64 -9.40 8.32
C ARG A 31 -6.56 -8.50 9.55
N VAL A 32 -7.38 -8.82 10.54
CA VAL A 32 -7.33 -8.25 11.87
C VAL A 32 -6.82 -9.32 12.82
N GLU A 33 -5.84 -8.98 13.65
CA GLU A 33 -5.28 -9.88 14.65
C GLU A 33 -5.29 -9.20 16.01
N ASP A 34 -5.96 -9.82 16.98
CA ASP A 34 -5.93 -9.39 18.37
C ASP A 34 -4.63 -9.88 19.03
N LEU A 35 -3.79 -8.95 19.48
CA LEU A 35 -2.54 -9.22 20.16
C LEU A 35 -2.70 -9.29 21.69
N GLY A 36 -3.94 -9.18 22.19
CA GLY A 36 -4.30 -9.09 23.60
C GLY A 36 -4.15 -7.68 24.16
N ARG A 37 -4.62 -7.48 25.39
CA ARG A 37 -4.54 -6.18 26.12
C ARG A 37 -5.08 -5.00 25.31
N GLU A 38 -6.17 -5.22 24.56
CA GLU A 38 -6.81 -4.20 23.72
C GLU A 38 -5.92 -3.71 22.56
N ILE A 39 -4.86 -4.44 22.22
CA ILE A 39 -4.01 -4.14 21.07
C ILE A 39 -4.48 -4.97 19.87
N VAL A 40 -4.80 -4.28 18.78
CA VAL A 40 -5.24 -4.90 17.52
C VAL A 40 -4.25 -4.55 16.41
N LEU A 41 -3.82 -5.56 15.65
CA LEU A 41 -3.01 -5.42 14.47
C LEU A 41 -3.89 -5.56 13.22
N GLU A 42 -4.00 -4.49 12.45
CA GLU A 42 -4.69 -4.45 11.17
C GLU A 42 -3.68 -4.59 10.03
N MET A 43 -3.92 -5.55 9.13
CA MET A 43 -3.01 -5.88 8.02
C MET A 43 -3.76 -5.90 6.70
N VAL A 44 -3.18 -5.26 5.69
CA VAL A 44 -3.63 -5.34 4.30
C VAL A 44 -2.53 -6.01 3.48
N ALA A 45 -2.88 -7.04 2.71
CA ALA A 45 -1.94 -7.69 1.81
C ALA A 45 -1.58 -6.72 0.67
N ILE A 46 -0.29 -6.60 0.37
CA ILE A 46 0.17 -5.93 -0.85
C ILE A 46 0.33 -7.02 -1.91
N PRO A 47 -0.29 -6.90 -3.10
CA PRO A 47 -0.08 -7.86 -4.18
C PRO A 47 1.40 -7.86 -4.59
N GLY A 48 1.93 -9.04 -4.92
CA GLY A 48 3.29 -9.15 -5.43
C GLY A 48 3.47 -8.37 -6.74
N GLY A 49 4.64 -7.76 -6.93
CA GLY A 49 4.93 -6.94 -8.10
C GLY A 49 6.29 -6.25 -8.00
N THR A 50 6.62 -5.46 -9.03
CA THR A 50 7.78 -4.58 -9.04
C THR A 50 7.32 -3.19 -8.67
N PHE A 51 7.89 -2.65 -7.60
CA PHE A 51 7.59 -1.31 -7.11
C PHE A 51 8.87 -0.49 -7.12
N CYS A 52 8.80 0.77 -7.56
CA CYS A 52 9.86 1.72 -7.26
C CYS A 52 9.80 1.99 -5.75
N ILE A 53 10.88 1.66 -5.04
CA ILE A 53 11.02 1.97 -3.62
C ILE A 53 12.13 3.01 -3.50
N GLY A 54 11.82 4.10 -2.79
CA GLY A 54 12.78 5.15 -2.48
C GLY A 54 13.03 6.16 -3.61
N SER A 55 14.03 7.00 -3.36
CA SER A 55 14.54 8.03 -4.27
C SER A 55 15.27 7.41 -5.46
N PRO A 56 15.10 7.90 -6.69
CA PRO A 56 15.97 7.51 -7.80
C PRO A 56 17.43 7.88 -7.50
N GLN A 57 18.37 7.16 -8.09
CA GLN A 57 19.81 7.44 -7.94
C GLN A 57 20.21 8.84 -8.44
N THR A 58 19.35 9.45 -9.27
CA THR A 58 19.53 10.81 -9.81
C THR A 58 19.03 11.91 -8.88
N GLU A 59 18.44 11.57 -7.74
CA GLU A 59 17.96 12.58 -6.77
C GLU A 59 19.14 13.31 -6.11
N GLU A 60 19.03 14.62 -5.97
CA GLU A 60 20.06 15.44 -5.32
C GLU A 60 20.23 15.00 -3.86
N GLY A 61 21.47 14.67 -3.48
CA GLY A 61 21.78 14.14 -2.15
C GLY A 61 21.70 12.61 -2.03
N TRP A 62 21.40 11.89 -3.12
CA TRP A 62 21.54 10.43 -3.14
C TRP A 62 23.02 10.04 -2.99
N HIS A 63 23.29 9.07 -2.11
CA HIS A 63 24.59 8.42 -2.01
C HIS A 63 24.36 6.94 -1.69
N SER A 64 25.16 6.05 -2.28
CA SER A 64 25.20 4.66 -1.84
C SER A 64 25.85 4.60 -0.46
N SER A 65 25.10 4.25 0.57
CA SER A 65 25.60 4.00 1.91
C SER A 65 26.70 2.93 1.93
#